data_AF-A0A078H856-F1
#
_entry.id   AF-A0A078H856-F1
#
_cell.length_a   1.000
_cell.length_b   1.000
_cell.length_c   1.000
_cell.angle_alpha   90.00
_cell.angle_beta   90.00
_cell.angle_gamma   90.00
#
_symmetry.space_group_name_H-M   'P 1'
#
loop_
_entity.id
_entity.type
_entity.pdbx_description
1 polymer ?
#
loop_
_entity_poly.entity_id
_entity_poly.type
_entity_poly.pdbx_seq_one_letter_code
_entity_poly.pdbx_strand_id
1 'polypeptide(L)'
;MKGVGGPLLSIGDLLADLVEEPVVSAPPNPENASKLETDAISEPLDLTGLFQDNYDKLNRAFAGSDHSWTSLTLELCTSLETANKLVHATTTNARFLTEKVRELEKIVKQGDSAVAAARSAHATVNQKGLPS
;
A
#
# COMPACT_ATOMS: atom_id res chain seq x y z
N MET A 1 59.11 -3.47 -19.77
CA MET A 1 58.13 -3.38 -18.67
C MET A 1 57.05 -4.41 -18.94
N LYS A 2 57.08 -5.57 -18.28
CA LYS A 2 56.00 -6.56 -18.39
C LYS A 2 54.85 -6.06 -17.52
N GLY A 3 53.86 -5.41 -18.14
CA GLY A 3 52.62 -5.04 -17.46
C GLY A 3 51.87 -6.31 -17.08
N VAL A 4 51.77 -6.60 -15.79
CA VAL A 4 50.91 -7.65 -15.25
C VAL A 4 49.49 -7.10 -15.29
N GLY A 5 48.80 -7.31 -16.41
CA GLY A 5 47.36 -7.09 -16.51
C GLY A 5 46.65 -8.24 -15.83
N GLY A 6 46.17 -8.02 -14.61
CA GLY A 6 45.27 -8.96 -13.94
C GLY A 6 43.98 -9.17 -14.76
N PRO A 7 43.25 -10.28 -14.52
CA PRO A 7 41.98 -10.51 -15.18
C PRO A 7 41.02 -9.34 -14.91
N LEU A 8 40.40 -8.83 -15.97
CA LEU A 8 39.37 -7.80 -15.87
C LEU A 8 38.22 -8.35 -15.03
N LEU A 9 37.83 -7.60 -14.00
CA LEU A 9 36.64 -7.89 -13.20
C LEU A 9 35.45 -8.06 -14.14
N SER A 10 34.72 -9.15 -13.99
CA SER A 10 33.54 -9.41 -14.80
C SER A 10 32.43 -8.43 -14.42
N ILE A 11 31.49 -8.16 -15.32
CA ILE A 11 30.27 -7.40 -14.98
C ILE A 11 29.58 -8.01 -13.74
N GLY A 12 29.69 -9.34 -13.55
CA GLY A 12 29.14 -10.03 -12.38
C GLY A 12 29.80 -9.62 -11.06
N ASP A 13 31.11 -9.36 -11.06
CA ASP A 13 31.83 -8.92 -9.84
C ASP A 13 31.43 -7.50 -9.43
N LEU A 14 31.11 -6.64 -10.40
CA LEU A 14 30.65 -5.26 -10.14
C LEU A 14 29.21 -5.19 -9.63
N LEU A 15 28.36 -6.15 -10.01
CA LEU A 15 26.95 -6.18 -9.62
C LEU A 15 26.72 -6.90 -8.28
N ALA A 16 27.73 -7.62 -7.75
CA ALA A 16 27.63 -8.31 -6.47
C ALA A 16 27.43 -7.36 -5.28
N ASP A 17 28.05 -6.17 -5.31
CA ASP A 17 27.93 -5.16 -4.26
C ASP A 17 26.56 -4.44 -4.25
N LEU A 18 25.76 -4.59 -5.31
CA LEU A 18 24.40 -4.02 -5.41
C LEU A 18 23.34 -4.96 -4.83
N VAL A 19 23.68 -6.22 -4.59
CA VAL A 19 22.81 -7.20 -3.92
C VAL A 19 23.13 -7.18 -2.42
N GLU A 20 22.96 -6.02 -1.78
CA GLU A 20 22.86 -5.97 -0.32
C GLU A 20 21.43 -6.31 0.08
N GLU A 21 21.30 -7.43 0.79
CA GLU A 21 20.07 -7.93 1.42
C GLU A 21 19.36 -6.83 2.22
N PRO A 22 18.01 -6.80 2.24
CA PRO A 22 17.27 -5.82 3.02
C PRO A 22 17.57 -6.02 4.51
N VAL A 23 18.27 -5.05 5.11
CA VAL A 23 18.39 -4.91 6.55
C VAL A 23 16.98 -4.87 7.12
N VAL A 24 16.61 -5.92 7.86
CA VAL A 24 15.33 -6.04 8.58
C VAL A 24 15.24 -4.88 9.56
N SER A 25 14.60 -3.81 9.13
CA SER A 25 14.22 -2.69 9.98
C SER A 25 12.94 -3.08 10.70
N ALA A 26 12.99 -3.04 12.03
CA ALA A 26 11.89 -3.35 12.93
C ALA A 26 10.58 -2.62 12.53
N PRO A 27 9.40 -3.20 12.84
CA PRO A 27 8.12 -2.60 12.45
C PRO A 27 7.92 -1.22 13.09
N PRO A 28 7.45 -0.20 12.33
CA PRO A 28 7.11 1.09 12.91
C PRO A 28 5.86 0.98 13.80
N ASN A 29 5.97 1.47 15.03
CA ASN A 29 4.87 1.60 15.98
C ASN A 29 3.73 2.44 15.37
N PRO A 30 2.46 1.98 15.34
CA PRO A 30 1.37 2.67 14.64
C PRO A 30 0.82 3.93 15.34
N GLU A 31 1.38 4.35 16.47
CA GLU A 31 0.75 5.36 17.34
C GLU A 31 1.04 6.82 16.97
N ASN A 32 1.91 7.10 16.00
CA ASN A 32 2.33 8.47 15.67
C ASN A 32 1.88 9.01 14.30
N ALA A 33 1.03 8.30 13.56
CA ALA A 33 0.62 8.71 12.20
C ALA A 33 -0.54 9.72 12.15
N SER A 34 -1.04 10.20 13.30
CA SER A 34 -2.17 11.13 13.36
C SER A 34 -1.74 12.59 13.23
N LYS A 35 -1.07 12.93 12.12
CA LYS A 35 -0.98 14.31 11.63
C LYS A 35 -0.56 14.34 10.16
N LEU A 36 -1.42 13.88 9.27
CA LEU A 36 -1.33 14.23 7.86
C LEU A 36 -2.62 14.95 7.47
N GLU A 37 -2.43 16.21 7.12
CA GLU A 37 -3.47 17.17 6.77
C GLU A 37 -4.37 16.58 5.68
N THR A 38 -5.63 16.46 6.03
CA THR A 38 -6.71 16.08 5.11
C THR A 38 -7.12 17.34 4.36
N ASP A 39 -6.30 17.83 3.43
CA ASP A 39 -6.75 18.88 2.52
C ASP A 39 -6.00 18.88 1.18
N ALA A 40 -5.98 17.72 0.54
CA ALA A 40 -5.82 17.64 -0.90
C ALA A 40 -6.59 16.42 -1.36
N ILE A 41 -7.86 16.60 -1.71
CA ILE A 41 -8.49 15.70 -2.67
C ILE A 41 -7.80 16.00 -4.00
N SER A 42 -6.58 15.46 -4.14
CA SER A 42 -5.82 15.50 -5.38
C SER A 42 -6.69 14.87 -6.45
N GLU A 43 -6.84 15.62 -7.52
CA GLU A 43 -7.34 15.14 -8.81
C GLU A 43 -6.86 13.70 -9.06
N PRO A 44 -7.73 12.79 -9.53
CA PRO A 44 -7.35 11.40 -9.74
C PRO A 44 -6.12 11.36 -10.63
N LEU A 45 -4.99 10.97 -10.04
CA LEU A 45 -3.72 10.95 -10.73
C LEU A 45 -3.80 9.88 -11.82
N ASP A 46 -3.74 10.30 -13.09
CA ASP A 46 -3.68 9.39 -14.22
C ASP A 46 -2.32 8.68 -14.26
N LEU A 47 -2.22 7.60 -13.49
CA LEU A 47 -1.03 6.76 -13.41
C LEU A 47 -0.69 6.13 -14.76
N THR A 48 -1.69 5.87 -15.60
CA THR A 48 -1.48 5.29 -16.93
C THR A 48 -0.82 6.31 -17.85
N GLY A 49 -1.32 7.55 -17.88
CA GLY A 49 -0.68 8.65 -18.60
C GLY A 49 0.73 8.93 -18.10
N LEU A 50 0.93 9.00 -16.78
CA LEU A 50 2.25 9.26 -16.19
C LEU A 50 3.26 8.13 -16.48
N PHE A 51 2.83 6.87 -16.47
CA PHE A 51 3.68 5.76 -16.89
C PHE A 51 4.08 5.88 -18.36
N GLN A 52 3.11 6.15 -19.24
CA GLN A 52 3.34 6.29 -20.68
C GLN A 52 4.33 7.43 -20.98
N ASP A 53 4.16 8.58 -20.34
CA ASP A 53 5.05 9.74 -20.51
C ASP A 53 6.50 9.42 -20.13
N ASN A 54 6.70 8.69 -19.02
CA ASN A 54 8.03 8.29 -18.57
C ASN A 54 8.64 7.19 -19.44
N TYR A 55 7.82 6.25 -19.92
CA TYR A 55 8.24 5.25 -20.90
C TYR A 55 8.68 5.90 -22.22
N ASP A 56 7.96 6.91 -22.69
CA ASP A 56 8.31 7.66 -23.90
C ASP A 56 9.60 8.47 -23.73
N LYS A 57 9.85 9.05 -22.53
CA LYS A 57 11.14 9.68 -22.21
C LYS A 57 12.28 8.66 -22.27
N LEU A 58 12.08 7.48 -21.71
CA LEU A 58 13.08 6.41 -21.74
C LEU A 58 13.37 5.96 -23.18
N ASN A 59 12.34 5.78 -24.01
CA ASN A 59 12.51 5.44 -25.43
C ASN A 59 13.27 6.52 -26.20
N ARG A 60 13.02 7.80 -25.92
CA ARG A 60 13.81 8.91 -26.50
C ARG A 60 15.27 8.86 -26.09
N ALA A 61 15.56 8.55 -24.83
CA ALA A 61 16.93 8.40 -24.33
C ALA A 61 17.65 7.20 -24.99
N PHE A 62 16.95 6.09 -25.26
CA PHE A 62 17.51 4.96 -26.00
C PHE A 62 17.82 5.27 -27.47
N ALA A 63 17.02 6.13 -28.10
CA ALA A 63 17.27 6.59 -29.47
C ALA A 63 18.36 7.67 -29.54
N GLY A 64 18.66 8.31 -28.41
CA GLY A 64 19.71 9.31 -28.27
C GLY A 64 21.11 8.71 -28.13
N SER A 65 22.11 9.59 -28.04
CA SER A 65 23.49 9.22 -27.71
C SER A 65 23.84 9.43 -26.24
N ASP A 66 22.90 9.96 -25.45
CA ASP A 66 23.09 10.29 -24.04
C ASP A 66 22.85 9.08 -23.13
N HIS A 67 23.60 9.01 -22.03
CA HIS A 67 23.53 7.86 -21.11
C HIS A 67 22.42 8.02 -20.06
N SER A 68 21.51 8.98 -20.27
CA SER A 68 20.38 9.26 -19.38
C SER A 68 19.42 8.06 -19.25
N TRP A 69 19.41 7.15 -20.24
CA TRP A 69 18.62 5.92 -20.23
C TRP A 69 18.90 5.07 -18.98
N THR A 70 20.13 5.07 -18.46
CA THR A 70 20.49 4.33 -17.23
C THR A 70 19.76 4.86 -16.01
N SER A 71 19.79 6.18 -15.81
CA SER A 71 19.06 6.87 -14.73
C SER A 71 17.55 6.72 -14.89
N LEU A 72 17.03 6.89 -16.10
CA LEU A 72 15.60 6.76 -16.38
C LEU A 72 15.10 5.33 -16.17
N THR A 73 15.91 4.32 -16.51
CA THR A 73 15.59 2.91 -16.24
C THR A 73 15.51 2.65 -14.74
N LEU A 74 16.49 3.15 -13.98
CA LEU A 74 16.51 3.00 -12.52
C LEU A 74 15.29 3.69 -11.88
N GLU A 75 14.97 4.91 -12.29
CA GLU A 75 13.81 5.66 -11.82
C GLU A 75 12.49 4.94 -12.13
N LEU A 76 12.34 4.36 -13.32
CA LEU A 76 11.17 3.57 -13.69
C LEU A 76 11.06 2.30 -12.82
N CYS A 77 12.16 1.59 -12.61
CA CYS A 77 12.19 0.41 -11.73
C CYS A 77 11.81 0.75 -10.29
N THR A 78 12.38 1.80 -9.70
CA THR A 78 12.05 2.26 -8.34
C THR A 78 10.60 2.71 -8.24
N SER A 79 10.08 3.41 -9.26
CA SER A 79 8.69 3.83 -9.31
C SER A 79 7.73 2.62 -9.37
N LEU A 80 8.04 1.63 -10.20
CA LEU A 80 7.27 0.39 -10.31
C LEU A 80 7.30 -0.42 -9.01
N GLU A 81 8.45 -0.52 -8.35
CA GLU A 81 8.57 -1.19 -7.05
C GLU A 81 7.73 -0.49 -5.99
N THR A 82 7.76 0.84 -5.95
CA THR A 82 6.96 1.65 -5.04
C THR A 82 5.46 1.48 -5.30
N ALA A 83 5.05 1.48 -6.57
CA ALA A 83 3.66 1.22 -6.96
C ALA A 83 3.22 -0.19 -6.54
N ASN A 84 4.07 -1.20 -6.71
CA ASN A 84 3.77 -2.57 -6.27
C ASN A 84 3.60 -2.66 -4.75
N LYS A 85 4.49 -2.02 -3.97
CA LYS A 85 4.38 -1.91 -2.51
C LYS A 85 3.08 -1.22 -2.10
N LEU A 86 2.70 -0.14 -2.78
CA LEU A 86 1.46 0.60 -2.53
C LEU A 86 0.22 -0.28 -2.80
N VAL A 87 0.16 -0.95 -3.96
CA VAL A 87 -0.95 -1.86 -4.30
C VAL A 87 -1.08 -2.98 -3.27
N HIS A 88 0.04 -3.57 -2.85
CA HIS A 88 0.05 -4.62 -1.84
C HIS A 88 -0.46 -4.13 -0.47
N ALA A 89 0.03 -2.97 -0.02
CA ALA A 89 -0.41 -2.35 1.24
C ALA A 89 -1.91 -2.00 1.19
N THR A 90 -2.37 -1.35 0.13
CA THR A 90 -3.78 -0.99 -0.07
C THR A 90 -4.67 -2.23 -0.10
N THR A 91 -4.29 -3.28 -0.83
CA THR A 91 -5.06 -4.53 -0.89
C THR A 91 -5.15 -5.21 0.48
N THR A 92 -4.04 -5.26 1.21
CA THR A 92 -3.99 -5.84 2.56
C THR A 92 -4.87 -5.06 3.54
N ASN A 93 -4.78 -3.72 3.51
CA ASN A 93 -5.57 -2.85 4.37
C ASN A 93 -7.07 -2.91 4.03
N ALA A 94 -7.42 -2.93 2.75
CA ALA A 94 -8.81 -3.07 2.30
C ALA A 94 -9.42 -4.41 2.75
N ARG A 95 -8.65 -5.50 2.67
CA ARG A 95 -9.06 -6.81 3.19
C ARG A 95 -9.28 -6.77 4.70
N PHE A 96 -8.34 -6.20 5.45
CA PHE A 96 -8.46 -6.07 6.91
C PHE A 96 -9.66 -5.22 7.32
N LEU A 97 -9.87 -4.10 6.64
CA LEU A 97 -11.03 -3.23 6.86
C LEU A 97 -12.35 -3.96 6.60
N THR A 98 -12.42 -4.72 5.50
CA THR A 98 -13.60 -5.54 5.17
C THR A 98 -13.91 -6.55 6.27
N GLU A 99 -12.88 -7.16 6.88
CA GLU A 99 -13.04 -8.08 7.99
C GLU A 99 -13.57 -7.38 9.25
N LYS A 100 -13.02 -6.22 9.60
CA LYS A 100 -13.50 -5.41 10.73
C LYS A 100 -14.95 -4.93 10.54
N VAL A 101 -15.31 -4.50 9.33
CA VAL A 101 -16.69 -4.12 9.00
C VAL A 101 -17.64 -5.31 9.18
N ARG A 102 -17.26 -6.50 8.73
CA ARG A 102 -18.05 -7.72 8.92
C ARG A 102 -18.24 -8.07 10.40
N GLU A 103 -17.22 -7.88 11.23
CA GLU A 103 -17.34 -8.07 12.69
C GLU A 103 -18.32 -7.06 13.30
N LEU A 104 -18.20 -5.79 12.93
CA LEU A 104 -19.11 -4.74 13.40
C LEU A 104 -20.57 -5.02 13.00
N GLU A 105 -20.82 -5.48 11.77
CA GLU A 105 -22.17 -5.88 11.33
C GLU A 105 -22.78 -6.97 12.21
N LYS A 106 -21.99 -7.95 12.67
CA LYS A 106 -22.47 -8.99 13.59
C LYS A 106 -22.87 -8.40 14.93
N ILE A 107 -22.03 -7.50 15.47
CA ILE A 107 -22.29 -6.82 16.74
C ILE A 107 -23.57 -5.98 16.65
N VAL A 108 -23.76 -5.23 15.55
CA VAL A 108 -24.98 -4.43 15.32
C VAL A 108 -26.23 -5.32 15.30
N LYS A 109 -26.21 -6.43 14.56
CA LYS A 109 -27.36 -7.38 14.51
C LYS A 109 -27.69 -7.98 15.87
N GLN A 110 -26.67 -8.27 16.68
CA GLN A 110 -26.87 -8.75 18.05
C GLN A 110 -27.46 -7.65 18.93
N GLY A 111 -26.99 -6.42 18.79
CA GLY A 111 -27.55 -5.24 19.47
C GLY A 111 -29.02 -5.02 19.13
N ASP A 112 -29.38 -5.04 17.86
CA ASP A 112 -30.77 -4.90 17.39
C ASP A 112 -31.67 -5.99 17.96
N SER A 113 -31.19 -7.23 18.01
CA SER A 113 -31.92 -8.37 18.59
C SER A 113 -32.17 -8.19 20.08
N ALA A 114 -31.16 -7.73 20.83
CA ALA A 114 -31.30 -7.44 22.26
C ALA A 114 -32.28 -6.30 22.52
N VAL A 115 -32.25 -5.24 21.71
CA VAL A 115 -33.21 -4.12 21.79
C VAL A 115 -34.63 -4.60 21.50
N ALA A 116 -34.84 -5.44 20.48
CA ALA A 116 -36.15 -6.02 20.18
C ALA A 116 -36.68 -6.89 21.32
N ALA A 117 -35.82 -7.71 21.94
CA ALA A 117 -36.17 -8.52 23.10
C ALA A 117 -36.55 -7.65 24.31
N ALA A 118 -35.77 -6.62 24.62
CA ALA A 118 -36.05 -5.69 25.71
C ALA A 118 -37.38 -4.95 25.51
N ARG A 119 -37.67 -4.50 24.28
CA ARG A 119 -38.96 -3.86 23.93
C ARG A 119 -40.13 -4.81 24.13
N SER A 120 -39.99 -6.08 23.73
CA SER A 120 -41.02 -7.10 23.92
C SER A 120 -41.30 -7.38 25.40
N ALA A 121 -40.25 -7.51 26.21
CA ALA A 121 -40.37 -7.70 27.66
C ALA A 121 -41.03 -6.49 28.36
N HIS A 122 -40.70 -5.26 27.93
CA HIS A 122 -41.35 -4.06 28.47
C HIS A 122 -42.84 -3.99 28.11
N ALA A 123 -43.23 -4.40 26.89
CA ALA A 123 -44.63 -4.43 26.47
C ALA A 123 -45.46 -5.45 27.28
N THR A 124 -44.91 -6.64 27.57
CA THR A 124 -45.61 -7.67 28.35
C THR A 124 -45.79 -7.27 29.82
N VAL A 125 -44.83 -6.57 30.41
CA VAL A 125 -44.94 -6.04 31.78
C VAL A 125 -46.08 -5.00 31.87
N ASN A 126 -46.20 -4.11 30.91
CA ASN A 126 -47.26 -3.09 30.92
C ASN A 126 -48.67 -3.68 30.71
N GLN A 127 -48.82 -4.79 29.98
CA GLN A 127 -50.12 -5.47 29.85
C GLN A 127 -50.56 -6.20 31.12
N LYS A 128 -49.63 -6.59 31.99
CA LYS A 128 -49.91 -7.29 33.25
C LYS A 128 -50.32 -6.35 34.40
N GLY A 129 -50.24 -5.04 34.19
CA GLY A 129 -50.49 -3.99 35.18
C GLY A 129 -51.88 -3.34 35.14
N LEU A 130 -52.83 -3.82 34.33
CA LEU A 130 -54.21 -3.32 34.33
C LEU A 130 -55.11 -4.25 35.16
N PRO A 131 -55.39 -3.95 36.45
CA PRO A 131 -56.41 -4.66 37.21
C PRO A 131 -57.81 -4.29 36.68
N SER A 132 -58.65 -5.32 36.46
CA SER A 132 -60.09 -5.18 36.24
C SER A 132 -60.83 -4.88 37.53
#